data_AF-I7LNT8-F1
#
_entry.id   AF-I7LNT8-F1
#
_cell.length_a   1.000
_cell.length_b   1.000
_cell.length_c   1.000
_cell.angle_alpha   90.00
_cell.angle_beta   90.00
_cell.angle_gamma   90.00
#
_symmetry.space_group_name_H-M   'P 1'
#
loop_
_entity.id
_entity.type
_entity.pdbx_description
1 polymer ?
#
loop_
_entity_poly.entity_id
_entity_poly.type
_entity_poly.pdbx_seq_one_letter_code
_entity_poly.pdbx_strand_id
1 'polypeptide(L)'
;MRYFIRDTTLFLRGRFRAASTGINGGIADVTTVLNHTVPRDFDDDPPRYLDLLTARHGLSREYFGLLTAVRMRHLCVLQYDFVTVFITAGVTNPTRHDPDSPHTINIIVYSREGMSDAALLETIITTTGAKAQALHDLGYDFPGTTTDAVAVACDRDTASAHTYAGTLTEVGRRVHAAVLYGVPEALARQQGKVRRSEPSFFIYSRYGGDHWVEWQKEGCPYYPCHFPGQRCDYCYCPYYPCVDEELGEWVESSSGGRVWGCAGCTLLHVPEVADYLKRNPEATLAELKRLRDKR
;
A
#
# COMPACT_ATOMS: atom_id res chain seq x y z
N MET A 1 -7.16 7.85 -0.22
CA MET A 1 -5.99 7.66 0.68
C MET A 1 -4.74 8.25 0.07
N ARG A 2 -3.81 8.71 0.92
CA ARG A 2 -2.48 9.14 0.50
C ARG A 2 -1.44 8.35 1.29
N TYR A 3 -0.36 7.89 0.66
CA TYR A 3 0.73 7.22 1.38
C TYR A 3 2.09 7.83 1.04
N PHE A 4 3.02 7.70 1.97
CA PHE A 4 4.41 8.10 1.79
C PHE A 4 5.32 7.39 2.77
N ILE A 5 6.62 7.40 2.46
CA ILE A 5 7.65 6.91 3.36
C ILE A 5 8.43 8.10 3.88
N ARG A 6 8.62 8.15 5.19
CA ARG A 6 9.47 9.13 5.85
C ARG A 6 10.36 8.42 6.85
N ASP A 7 11.66 8.68 6.76
CA ASP A 7 12.70 7.99 7.51
C ASP A 7 12.62 6.47 7.27
N THR A 8 12.15 5.70 8.25
CA THR A 8 11.95 4.25 8.16
C THR A 8 10.50 3.82 8.35
N THR A 9 9.56 4.74 8.11
CA THR A 9 8.13 4.52 8.33
C THR A 9 7.33 4.72 7.05
N LEU A 10 6.50 3.75 6.71
CA LEU A 10 5.38 3.92 5.79
C LEU A 10 4.20 4.53 6.55
N PHE A 11 3.66 5.63 6.04
CA PHE A 11 2.42 6.25 6.52
C PHE A 11 1.34 6.18 5.44
N LEU A 12 0.16 5.73 5.81
CA LEU A 12 -1.08 5.90 5.05
C LEU A 12 -1.95 6.91 5.81
N ARG A 13 -2.37 7.97 5.12
CA ARG A 13 -3.11 9.11 5.67
C ARG A 13 -4.43 9.30 4.94
N GLY A 14 -5.48 9.56 5.71
CA GLY A 14 -6.84 9.75 5.21
C GLY A 14 -7.84 9.71 6.35
N ARG A 15 -9.12 9.53 6.03
CA ARG A 15 -10.16 9.21 7.02
C ARG A 15 -10.62 7.80 6.75
N PHE A 16 -10.25 6.88 7.63
CA PHE A 16 -10.47 5.45 7.40
C PHE A 16 -11.47 4.87 8.37
N ARG A 17 -12.28 3.93 7.89
CA ARG A 17 -12.79 2.85 8.72
C ARG A 17 -11.80 1.70 8.56
N ALA A 18 -11.28 1.15 9.66
CA ALA A 18 -10.22 0.17 9.59
C ALA A 18 -10.38 -0.95 10.62
N ALA A 19 -9.79 -2.11 10.32
CA ALA A 19 -9.56 -3.21 11.23
C ALA A 19 -8.06 -3.57 11.25
N SER A 20 -7.48 -3.85 12.41
CA SER A 20 -6.06 -4.25 12.49
C SER A 20 -5.78 -5.23 13.62
N THR A 21 -4.80 -6.11 13.38
CA THR A 21 -4.23 -7.01 14.39
C THR A 21 -2.93 -6.46 15.01
N GLY A 22 -2.51 -5.26 14.62
CA GLY A 22 -1.29 -4.62 15.11
C GLY A 22 -1.47 -3.85 16.42
N ILE A 23 -0.54 -2.94 16.67
CA ILE A 23 -0.55 -2.04 17.83
C ILE A 23 -1.74 -1.09 17.73
N ASN A 24 -2.42 -0.91 18.85
CA ASN A 24 -3.72 -0.25 18.97
C ASN A 24 -4.82 -0.89 18.10
N GLY A 25 -4.64 -2.16 17.69
CA GLY A 25 -5.56 -2.88 16.83
C GLY A 25 -6.96 -3.10 17.42
N GLY A 26 -7.86 -3.59 16.59
CA GLY A 26 -9.31 -3.58 16.79
C GLY A 26 -10.01 -3.12 15.53
N ILE A 27 -11.26 -2.65 15.65
CA ILE A 27 -11.98 -1.96 14.57
C ILE A 27 -12.28 -0.53 15.02
N ALA A 28 -11.82 0.44 14.25
CA ALA A 28 -11.98 1.85 14.60
C ALA A 28 -11.97 2.75 13.38
N ASP A 29 -12.39 3.99 13.61
CA ASP A 29 -12.11 5.07 12.68
C ASP A 29 -10.72 5.61 13.00
N VAL A 30 -9.84 5.69 12.01
CA VAL A 30 -8.46 6.14 12.18
C VAL A 30 -8.08 7.12 11.10
N THR A 31 -7.12 7.99 11.40
CA THR A 31 -6.57 8.92 10.40
C THR A 31 -5.25 8.43 9.82
N THR A 32 -4.61 7.46 10.48
CA THR A 32 -3.32 6.90 10.09
C THR A 32 -3.32 5.38 10.17
N VAL A 33 -2.75 4.73 9.17
CA VAL A 33 -2.20 3.38 9.32
C VAL A 33 -0.71 3.47 9.01
N LEU A 34 0.14 2.91 9.87
CA LEU A 34 1.59 3.00 9.70
C LEU A 34 2.28 1.63 9.83
N ASN A 35 3.42 1.48 9.17
CA ASN A 35 4.33 0.35 9.34
C ASN A 35 5.75 0.89 9.50
N HIS A 36 6.36 0.66 10.66
CA HIS A 36 7.64 1.24 11.03
C HIS A 36 8.75 0.20 11.15
N THR A 37 9.91 0.46 10.55
CA THR A 37 11.08 -0.41 10.72
C THR A 37 11.72 -0.18 12.08
N VAL A 38 11.84 -1.24 12.89
CA VAL A 38 12.61 -1.28 14.14
C VAL A 38 13.86 -2.15 13.99
N PRO A 39 14.88 -1.97 14.87
CA PRO A 39 16.00 -2.90 14.99
C PRO A 39 15.54 -4.34 15.29
N ARG A 40 16.42 -5.32 15.08
CA ARG A 40 16.10 -6.74 15.34
C ARG A 40 15.99 -7.04 16.84
N ASP A 41 16.76 -6.32 17.65
CA ASP A 41 16.81 -6.38 19.10
C ASP A 41 15.86 -5.35 19.75
N PHE A 42 14.73 -5.05 19.10
CA PHE A 42 13.75 -4.11 19.63
C PHE A 42 13.13 -4.63 20.94
N ASP A 43 13.39 -3.91 22.04
CA ASP A 43 12.95 -4.24 23.42
C ASP A 43 12.20 -3.08 24.10
N ASP A 44 11.71 -2.12 23.30
CA ASP A 44 10.91 -1.00 23.79
C ASP A 44 9.41 -1.36 23.91
N ASP A 45 8.67 -0.61 24.71
CA ASP A 45 7.20 -0.71 24.77
C ASP A 45 6.57 -0.24 23.44
N PRO A 46 5.97 -1.15 22.62
CA PRO A 46 5.57 -0.82 21.25
C PRO A 46 4.51 0.30 21.14
N PRO A 47 3.43 0.33 21.94
CA PRO A 47 2.46 1.42 21.92
C PRO A 47 3.09 2.78 22.27
N ARG A 48 3.87 2.86 23.35
CA ARG A 48 4.55 4.11 23.75
C ARG A 48 5.53 4.58 22.68
N TYR A 49 6.26 3.65 22.07
CA TYR A 49 7.20 3.94 21.00
C TYR A 49 6.50 4.58 19.79
N LEU A 50 5.36 4.01 19.36
CA LEU A 50 4.58 4.55 18.24
C LEU A 50 3.86 5.88 18.58
N ASP A 51 3.44 6.08 19.82
CA ASP A 51 2.90 7.36 20.28
C ASP A 51 3.93 8.49 20.17
N LEU A 52 5.19 8.21 20.54
CA LEU A 52 6.27 9.18 20.40
C LEU A 52 6.61 9.44 18.93
N LEU A 53 6.60 8.40 18.10
CA LEU A 53 6.85 8.51 16.67
C LEU A 53 5.78 9.36 15.97
N THR A 54 4.49 9.09 16.23
CA THR A 54 3.37 9.84 15.63
C THR A 54 3.37 11.30 16.10
N ALA A 55 3.64 11.56 17.39
CA ALA A 55 3.76 12.92 17.92
C ALA A 55 4.89 13.73 17.25
N ARG A 56 6.05 13.11 16.96
CA ARG A 56 7.17 13.76 16.26
C ARG A 56 6.82 14.19 14.83
N HIS A 57 5.85 13.52 14.21
CA HIS A 57 5.33 13.87 12.89
C HIS A 57 4.07 14.74 12.93
N GLY A 58 3.64 15.20 14.12
CA GLY A 58 2.44 16.04 14.28
C GLY A 58 1.15 15.30 13.97
N LEU A 59 1.12 13.97 14.10
CA LEU A 59 -0.04 13.13 13.79
C LEU A 59 -0.90 12.92 15.05
N SER A 60 -2.22 12.72 14.84
CA SER A 60 -3.14 12.36 15.95
C SER A 60 -2.88 10.94 16.45
N ARG A 61 -3.38 10.63 17.65
CA ARG A 61 -3.31 9.29 18.24
C ARG A 61 -4.32 8.30 17.64
N GLU A 62 -5.09 8.70 16.64
CA GLU A 62 -6.06 7.86 15.94
C GLU A 62 -5.34 7.08 14.84
N TYR A 63 -4.57 6.07 15.24
CA TYR A 63 -3.78 5.25 14.32
C TYR A 63 -3.81 3.77 14.65
N PHE A 64 -3.62 2.96 13.62
CA PHE A 64 -3.15 1.58 13.75
C PHE A 64 -1.70 1.48 13.31
N GLY A 65 -0.90 0.72 14.05
CA GLY A 65 0.54 0.65 13.87
C GLY A 65 1.06 -0.78 13.75
N LEU A 66 1.94 -0.99 12.78
CA LEU A 66 2.69 -2.23 12.61
C LEU A 66 4.18 -1.95 12.82
N LEU A 67 4.93 -2.90 13.39
CA LEU A 67 6.38 -2.85 13.50
C LEU A 67 7.00 -3.97 12.66
N THR A 68 8.15 -3.70 12.05
CA THR A 68 8.86 -4.68 11.24
C THR A 68 10.37 -4.56 11.34
N ALA A 69 11.10 -5.67 11.23
CA ALA A 69 12.55 -5.64 11.02
C ALA A 69 12.94 -5.46 9.54
N VAL A 70 11.96 -5.44 8.63
CA VAL A 70 12.18 -5.28 7.19
C VAL A 70 12.45 -3.82 6.88
N ARG A 71 13.52 -3.55 6.12
CA ARG A 71 13.86 -2.19 5.67
C ARG A 71 12.83 -1.72 4.65
N MET A 72 12.35 -0.48 4.77
CA MET A 72 11.31 0.07 3.87
C MET A 72 11.67 0.05 2.38
N ARG A 73 12.95 0.03 1.99
CA ARG A 73 13.36 -0.19 0.60
C ARG A 73 12.94 -1.55 0.01
N HIS A 74 12.58 -2.52 0.85
CA HIS A 74 12.06 -3.83 0.43
C HIS A 74 10.52 -3.89 0.45
N LEU A 75 9.85 -2.77 0.77
CA LEU A 75 8.40 -2.66 0.68
C LEU A 75 7.96 -2.94 -0.75
N CYS A 76 6.97 -3.82 -0.90
CA CYS A 76 6.23 -4.01 -2.14
C CYS A 76 4.86 -3.36 -2.00
N VAL A 77 4.49 -2.53 -2.97
CA VAL A 77 3.18 -1.89 -3.06
C VAL A 77 2.49 -2.40 -4.31
N LEU A 78 1.29 -2.96 -4.18
CA LEU A 78 0.54 -3.56 -5.27
C LEU A 78 -0.77 -2.84 -5.47
N GLN A 79 -1.01 -2.34 -6.67
CA GLN A 79 -2.24 -1.67 -7.07
C GLN A 79 -3.08 -2.59 -7.96
N TYR A 80 -4.31 -2.88 -7.53
CA TYR A 80 -5.31 -3.58 -8.32
C TYR A 80 -6.65 -2.84 -8.22
N ASP A 81 -6.98 -2.06 -9.27
CA ASP A 81 -8.17 -1.22 -9.36
C ASP A 81 -8.30 -0.30 -8.13
N PHE A 82 -9.31 -0.51 -7.28
CA PHE A 82 -9.57 0.27 -6.05
C PHE A 82 -8.84 -0.27 -4.81
N VAL A 83 -8.08 -1.36 -4.93
CA VAL A 83 -7.32 -1.99 -3.86
C VAL A 83 -5.83 -1.65 -3.99
N THR A 84 -5.22 -1.24 -2.88
CA THR A 84 -3.77 -1.10 -2.75
C THR A 84 -3.28 -1.98 -1.59
N VAL A 85 -2.26 -2.81 -1.82
CA VAL A 85 -1.67 -3.69 -0.79
C VAL A 85 -0.22 -3.32 -0.56
N PHE A 86 0.17 -3.14 0.71
CA PHE A 86 1.53 -2.82 1.13
C PHE A 86 2.09 -4.00 1.91
N ILE A 87 3.23 -4.53 1.48
CA ILE A 87 3.81 -5.77 2.04
C ILE A 87 5.26 -5.54 2.42
N THR A 88 5.56 -5.80 3.69
CA THR A 88 6.93 -6.03 4.16
C THR A 88 7.03 -7.44 4.69
N ALA A 89 7.86 -8.27 4.07
CA ALA A 89 7.95 -9.70 4.40
C ALA A 89 9.39 -10.09 4.75
N GLY A 90 9.54 -10.76 5.90
CA GLY A 90 10.78 -11.40 6.29
C GLY A 90 10.50 -12.74 6.96
N VAL A 91 11.16 -13.78 6.48
CA VAL A 91 11.14 -15.14 7.04
C VAL A 91 12.58 -15.60 7.24
N THR A 92 12.87 -16.31 8.32
CA THR A 92 13.96 -17.30 8.35
C THR A 92 13.37 -18.69 8.44
N ASN A 93 14.22 -19.65 8.11
CA ASN A 93 13.92 -21.06 8.25
C ASN A 93 13.81 -21.43 9.75
N PRO A 94 12.64 -21.87 10.26
CA PRO A 94 12.46 -22.26 11.66
C PRO A 94 13.27 -23.51 12.06
N THR A 95 13.85 -24.24 11.09
CA THR A 95 14.76 -25.38 11.35
C THR A 95 16.21 -24.96 11.62
N ARG A 96 16.57 -23.70 11.39
CA ARG A 96 17.83 -23.13 11.90
C ARG A 96 17.49 -22.31 13.13
N HIS A 97 17.89 -22.79 14.30
CA HIS A 97 17.82 -22.07 15.56
C HIS A 97 18.60 -20.75 15.48
N ASP A 98 18.00 -19.72 14.89
CA ASP A 98 18.36 -18.32 15.11
C ASP A 98 17.17 -17.65 15.81
N PRO A 99 17.04 -17.82 17.14
CA PRO A 99 15.96 -17.26 17.94
C PRO A 99 15.96 -15.71 18.00
N ASP A 100 17.01 -15.04 17.51
CA ASP A 100 17.27 -13.62 17.77
C ASP A 100 16.96 -12.69 16.58
N SER A 101 16.20 -13.16 15.59
CA SER A 101 15.71 -12.30 14.51
C SER A 101 14.18 -12.21 14.53
N PRO A 102 13.59 -11.02 14.66
CA PRO A 102 12.16 -10.83 14.44
C PRO A 102 11.86 -11.09 12.97
N HIS A 103 10.99 -12.07 12.72
CA HIS A 103 10.42 -12.36 11.42
C HIS A 103 8.98 -11.93 11.46
N THR A 104 8.60 -11.14 10.47
CA THR A 104 7.25 -10.63 10.35
C THR A 104 6.90 -10.45 8.89
N ILE A 105 5.67 -10.79 8.55
CA ILE A 105 5.00 -10.42 7.33
C ILE A 105 3.87 -9.48 7.72
N ASN A 106 4.11 -8.19 7.51
CA ASN A 106 3.10 -7.16 7.69
C ASN A 106 2.45 -6.85 6.36
N ILE A 107 1.11 -6.86 6.34
CA ILE A 107 0.31 -6.55 5.17
C ILE A 107 -0.70 -5.46 5.53
N ILE A 108 -0.65 -4.34 4.82
CA ILE A 108 -1.70 -3.32 4.90
C ILE A 108 -2.51 -3.39 3.60
N VAL A 109 -3.81 -3.63 3.72
CA VAL A 109 -4.76 -3.56 2.61
C VAL A 109 -5.53 -2.26 2.73
N TYR A 110 -5.56 -1.48 1.66
CA TYR A 110 -6.41 -0.31 1.53
C TYR A 110 -7.42 -0.54 0.41
N SER A 111 -8.69 -0.24 0.68
CA SER A 111 -9.76 -0.15 -0.31
C SER A 111 -10.25 1.29 -0.40
N ARG A 112 -10.27 1.86 -1.60
CA ARG A 112 -10.95 3.14 -1.83
C ARG A 112 -12.46 3.02 -1.66
N GLU A 113 -13.02 1.84 -1.91
CA GLU A 113 -14.46 1.59 -1.76
C GLU A 113 -14.78 1.20 -0.33
N GLY A 114 -15.91 1.68 0.17
CA GLY A 114 -16.35 1.47 1.54
C GLY A 114 -16.64 -0.01 1.83
N MET A 115 -16.31 -0.43 3.05
CA MET A 115 -16.49 -1.81 3.52
C MET A 115 -17.32 -1.81 4.80
N SER A 116 -18.14 -2.84 4.99
CA SER A 116 -18.73 -3.12 6.31
C SER A 116 -17.65 -3.61 7.27
N ASP A 117 -17.91 -3.56 8.58
CA ASP A 117 -17.01 -4.14 9.58
C ASP A 117 -16.78 -5.65 9.34
N ALA A 118 -17.82 -6.37 8.91
CA ALA A 118 -17.71 -7.78 8.53
C ALA A 118 -16.77 -7.98 7.33
N ALA A 119 -16.88 -7.14 6.30
CA ALA A 119 -15.99 -7.19 5.15
C ALA A 119 -14.54 -6.83 5.51
N LEU A 120 -14.31 -5.87 6.42
CA LEU A 120 -12.97 -5.54 6.93
C LEU A 120 -12.33 -6.75 7.63
N LEU A 121 -13.07 -7.41 8.52
CA LEU A 121 -12.61 -8.62 9.20
C LEU A 121 -12.39 -9.78 8.22
N GLU A 122 -13.30 -10.00 7.28
CA GLU A 122 -13.16 -11.04 6.26
C GLU A 122 -11.97 -10.76 5.32
N THR A 123 -11.63 -9.49 5.09
CA THR A 123 -10.42 -9.13 4.33
C THR A 123 -9.15 -9.54 5.07
N ILE A 124 -9.11 -9.48 6.41
CA ILE A 124 -8.00 -10.02 7.21
C ILE A 124 -7.87 -11.54 6.98
N ILE A 125 -9.00 -12.26 6.95
CA ILE A 125 -9.03 -13.71 6.67
C ILE A 125 -8.50 -13.99 5.26
N THR A 126 -9.03 -13.32 4.23
CA THR A 126 -8.60 -13.47 2.84
C THR A 126 -7.12 -13.16 2.66
N THR A 127 -6.63 -12.08 3.30
CA THR A 127 -5.22 -11.68 3.28
C THR A 127 -4.33 -12.75 3.92
N THR A 128 -4.73 -13.26 5.08
CA THR A 128 -3.98 -14.28 5.81
C THR A 128 -3.93 -15.60 5.04
N GLY A 129 -5.04 -16.02 4.44
CA GLY A 129 -5.11 -17.21 3.59
C GLY A 129 -4.22 -17.10 2.34
N ALA A 130 -4.26 -15.95 1.66
CA ALA A 130 -3.40 -15.70 0.50
C ALA A 130 -1.91 -15.69 0.85
N LYS A 131 -1.54 -15.12 2.01
CA LYS A 131 -0.16 -15.15 2.54
C LYS A 131 0.28 -16.59 2.83
N ALA A 132 -0.55 -17.38 3.50
CA ALA A 132 -0.24 -18.78 3.80
C ALA A 132 -0.07 -19.61 2.53
N GLN A 133 -0.95 -19.40 1.54
CA GLN A 133 -0.83 -20.02 0.21
C GLN A 133 0.49 -19.62 -0.47
N ALA A 134 0.84 -18.34 -0.48
CA ALA A 134 2.09 -17.87 -1.07
C ALA A 134 3.34 -18.50 -0.43
N LEU A 135 3.34 -18.66 0.90
CA LEU A 135 4.43 -19.32 1.61
C LEU A 135 4.50 -20.82 1.27
N HIS A 136 3.35 -21.50 1.23
CA HIS A 136 3.27 -22.89 0.82
C HIS A 136 3.80 -23.09 -0.62
N ASP A 137 3.41 -22.24 -1.57
CA ASP A 137 3.85 -22.33 -2.97
C ASP A 137 5.35 -22.07 -3.14
N LEU A 138 5.97 -21.35 -2.19
CA LEU A 138 7.42 -21.17 -2.10
C LEU A 138 8.14 -22.33 -1.41
N GLY A 139 7.42 -23.33 -0.92
CA GLY A 139 7.96 -24.52 -0.26
C GLY A 139 8.24 -24.36 1.23
N TYR A 140 7.68 -23.34 1.90
CA TYR A 140 7.74 -23.24 3.36
C TYR A 140 6.71 -24.17 4.02
N ASP A 141 7.07 -24.75 5.16
CA ASP A 141 6.23 -25.66 5.96
C ASP A 141 5.42 -24.94 7.05
N PHE A 142 5.43 -23.61 7.04
CA PHE A 142 4.70 -22.76 7.99
C PHE A 142 3.81 -21.72 7.27
N PRO A 143 2.63 -21.38 7.82
CA PRO A 143 1.67 -20.49 7.18
C PRO A 143 1.94 -18.99 7.43
N GLY A 144 2.95 -18.67 8.24
CA GLY A 144 3.27 -17.32 8.68
C GLY A 144 4.36 -17.30 9.73
N THR A 145 4.70 -16.11 10.22
CA THR A 145 5.67 -15.92 11.31
C THR A 145 4.96 -15.69 12.66
N THR A 146 5.74 -15.59 13.74
CA THR A 146 5.23 -15.35 15.10
C THR A 146 4.63 -13.96 15.30
N THR A 147 4.96 -12.98 14.46
CA THR A 147 4.58 -11.57 14.65
C THR A 147 3.94 -10.95 13.41
N ASP A 148 3.36 -11.78 12.54
CA ASP A 148 2.62 -11.29 11.37
C ASP A 148 1.47 -10.37 11.81
N ALA A 149 1.30 -9.26 11.10
CA ALA A 149 0.18 -8.35 11.34
C ALA A 149 -0.51 -7.94 10.04
N VAL A 150 -1.84 -7.80 10.10
CA VAL A 150 -2.65 -7.30 9.00
C VAL A 150 -3.41 -6.06 9.46
N ALA A 151 -3.41 -5.04 8.62
CA ALA A 151 -4.32 -3.90 8.76
C ALA A 151 -5.13 -3.76 7.47
N VAL A 152 -6.43 -3.56 7.60
CA VAL A 152 -7.35 -3.30 6.49
C VAL A 152 -8.00 -1.97 6.73
N ALA A 153 -7.95 -1.07 5.76
CA ALA A 153 -8.56 0.25 5.83
C ALA A 153 -9.42 0.49 4.58
N CYS A 154 -10.56 1.14 4.75
CA CYS A 154 -11.34 1.69 3.64
C CYS A 154 -11.66 3.18 3.85
N ASP A 155 -11.97 3.91 2.77
CA ASP A 155 -12.39 5.31 2.90
C ASP A 155 -13.68 5.41 3.71
N ARG A 156 -13.63 6.17 4.81
CA ARG A 156 -14.74 6.31 5.75
C ARG A 156 -15.97 6.98 5.16
N ASP A 157 -15.74 7.98 4.31
CA ASP A 157 -16.78 8.87 3.80
C ASP A 157 -17.48 8.28 2.53
N THR A 158 -17.17 7.03 2.18
CA THR A 158 -17.79 6.32 1.06
C THR A 158 -18.85 5.35 1.59
N ALA A 159 -19.97 5.22 0.88
CA ALA A 159 -20.96 4.20 1.22
C ALA A 159 -20.34 2.80 1.14
N SER A 160 -20.74 1.90 2.04
CA SER A 160 -20.26 0.52 2.04
C SER A 160 -20.68 -0.19 0.75
N ALA A 161 -19.75 -0.31 -0.19
CA ALA A 161 -19.91 -1.06 -1.44
C ALA A 161 -19.75 -2.57 -1.22
N HIS A 162 -19.01 -2.96 -0.18
CA HIS A 162 -18.71 -4.37 0.11
C HIS A 162 -19.22 -4.77 1.50
N THR A 163 -20.11 -5.77 1.53
CA THR A 163 -20.59 -6.40 2.76
C THR A 163 -19.82 -7.67 3.12
N TYR A 164 -19.10 -8.25 2.14
CA TYR A 164 -18.25 -9.44 2.25
C TYR A 164 -16.94 -9.21 1.49
N ALA A 165 -15.89 -9.93 1.88
CA ALA A 165 -14.57 -9.86 1.27
C ALA A 165 -13.87 -11.22 1.07
N GLY A 166 -14.63 -12.32 1.06
CA GLY A 166 -14.12 -13.65 0.74
C GLY A 166 -13.60 -13.75 -0.71
N THR A 167 -12.84 -14.79 -1.02
CA THR A 167 -12.13 -14.96 -2.32
C THR A 167 -13.04 -15.03 -3.56
N LEU A 168 -14.36 -15.20 -3.41
CA LEU A 168 -15.35 -15.14 -4.49
C LEU A 168 -15.98 -13.76 -4.68
N THR A 169 -15.67 -12.79 -3.82
CA THR A 169 -16.13 -11.40 -3.93
C THR A 169 -15.20 -10.59 -4.83
N GLU A 170 -15.66 -9.43 -5.28
CA GLU A 170 -14.87 -8.54 -6.12
C GLU A 170 -13.58 -8.06 -5.40
N VAL A 171 -13.73 -7.56 -4.18
CA VAL A 171 -12.62 -7.08 -3.34
C VAL A 171 -11.72 -8.24 -2.90
N GLY A 172 -12.31 -9.37 -2.49
CA GLY A 172 -11.55 -10.52 -2.01
C GLY A 172 -10.68 -11.17 -3.08
N ARG A 173 -11.16 -11.28 -4.33
CA ARG A 173 -10.33 -11.75 -5.46
C ARG A 173 -9.09 -10.87 -5.68
N ARG A 174 -9.26 -9.55 -5.61
CA ARG A 174 -8.17 -8.57 -5.84
C ARG A 174 -7.15 -8.58 -4.72
N VAL A 175 -7.63 -8.57 -3.47
CA VAL A 175 -6.77 -8.69 -2.28
C VAL A 175 -5.99 -10.01 -2.33
N HIS A 176 -6.67 -11.13 -2.58
CA HIS A 176 -6.03 -12.43 -2.70
C HIS A 176 -4.95 -12.45 -3.79
N ALA A 177 -5.27 -11.99 -5.00
CA ALA A 177 -4.30 -11.94 -6.11
C ALA A 177 -3.09 -11.04 -5.82
N ALA A 178 -3.30 -9.89 -5.19
CA ALA A 178 -2.23 -8.96 -4.81
C ALA A 178 -1.33 -9.55 -3.73
N VAL A 179 -1.90 -10.17 -2.69
CA VAL A 179 -1.09 -10.78 -1.63
C VAL A 179 -0.33 -12.00 -2.14
N LEU A 180 -0.99 -12.86 -2.93
CA LEU A 180 -0.39 -14.08 -3.49
C LEU A 180 0.81 -13.76 -4.38
N TYR A 181 0.74 -12.68 -5.17
CA TYR A 181 1.85 -12.22 -6.00
C TYR A 181 2.90 -11.42 -5.20
N GLY A 182 2.46 -10.57 -4.27
CA GLY A 182 3.33 -9.61 -3.59
C GLY A 182 4.20 -10.20 -2.47
N VAL A 183 3.74 -11.25 -1.79
CA VAL A 183 4.53 -11.92 -0.73
C VAL A 183 5.83 -12.51 -1.29
N PRO A 184 5.83 -13.30 -2.38
CA PRO A 184 7.05 -13.78 -3.02
C PRO A 184 8.01 -12.65 -3.42
N GLU A 185 7.48 -11.56 -3.99
CA GLU A 185 8.27 -10.40 -4.40
C GLU A 185 8.94 -9.69 -3.21
N ALA A 186 8.22 -9.51 -2.11
CA ALA A 186 8.76 -8.91 -0.89
C ALA A 186 9.86 -9.79 -0.27
N LEU A 187 9.65 -11.11 -0.23
CA LEU A 187 10.63 -12.07 0.27
C LEU A 187 11.88 -12.12 -0.59
N ALA A 188 11.74 -12.13 -1.92
CA ALA A 188 12.88 -12.13 -2.84
C ALA A 188 13.79 -10.90 -2.63
N ARG A 189 13.21 -9.74 -2.32
CA ARG A 189 13.95 -8.51 -1.98
C ARG A 189 14.64 -8.60 -0.63
N GLN A 190 13.93 -9.06 0.40
CA GLN A 190 14.50 -9.25 1.73
C GLN A 190 15.65 -10.26 1.75
N GLN A 191 15.57 -11.30 0.93
CA GLN A 191 16.61 -12.33 0.76
C GLN A 191 17.75 -11.91 -0.18
N GLY A 192 17.68 -10.71 -0.76
CA GLY A 192 18.71 -10.18 -1.66
C GLY A 192 18.74 -10.82 -3.06
N LYS A 193 17.74 -11.64 -3.42
CA LYS A 193 17.57 -12.21 -4.77
C LYS A 193 17.22 -11.14 -5.80
N VAL A 194 16.44 -10.13 -5.38
CA VAL A 194 16.13 -8.94 -6.16
C VAL A 194 16.67 -7.72 -5.42
N ARG A 195 17.44 -6.87 -6.11
CA ARG A 195 18.02 -5.66 -5.51
C ARG A 195 17.32 -4.40 -6.04
N ARG A 196 16.87 -3.57 -5.11
CA ARG A 196 16.29 -2.24 -5.36
C ARG A 196 16.84 -1.25 -4.33
N SER A 197 17.01 0.00 -4.74
CA SER A 197 17.39 1.09 -3.84
C SER A 197 16.17 1.68 -3.11
N GLU A 198 14.99 1.53 -3.70
CA GLU A 198 13.72 2.10 -3.28
C GLU A 198 12.62 1.01 -3.25
N PRO A 199 11.49 1.25 -2.57
CA PRO A 199 10.33 0.37 -2.65
C PRO A 199 9.92 0.03 -4.08
N SER A 200 9.34 -1.16 -4.27
CA SER A 200 8.79 -1.59 -5.55
C SER A 200 7.30 -1.33 -5.61
N PHE A 201 6.85 -0.77 -6.73
CA PHE A 201 5.43 -0.56 -7.03
C PHE A 201 5.01 -1.49 -8.18
N PHE A 202 3.93 -2.23 -8.00
CA PHE A 202 3.38 -3.16 -8.96
C PHE A 202 1.97 -2.76 -9.33
N ILE A 203 1.65 -2.82 -10.62
CA ILE A 203 0.34 -2.50 -11.16
C ILE A 203 -0.21 -3.76 -11.81
N TYR A 204 -1.46 -4.11 -11.47
CA TYR A 204 -2.18 -5.12 -12.22
C TYR A 204 -2.63 -4.54 -13.57
N SER A 205 -2.10 -5.09 -14.65
CA SER A 205 -2.40 -4.67 -16.02
C SER A 205 -3.28 -5.71 -16.71
N ARG A 206 -4.25 -5.21 -17.48
CA ARG A 206 -5.05 -6.00 -18.43
C ARG A 206 -4.59 -5.81 -19.88
N TYR A 207 -3.65 -4.89 -20.10
CA TYR A 207 -3.12 -4.60 -21.43
C TYR A 207 -2.23 -5.76 -21.90
N GLY A 208 -2.57 -6.42 -23.01
CA GLY A 208 -1.83 -7.62 -23.45
C GLY A 208 -2.10 -8.86 -22.61
N GLY A 209 -3.18 -8.87 -21.82
CA GLY A 209 -3.57 -9.96 -20.93
C GLY A 209 -3.40 -9.60 -19.46
N ASP A 210 -3.97 -10.44 -18.60
CA ASP A 210 -3.97 -10.26 -17.14
C ASP A 210 -2.61 -10.60 -16.53
N HIS A 211 -1.88 -9.59 -16.04
CA HIS A 211 -0.57 -9.78 -15.42
C HIS A 211 -0.17 -8.63 -14.50
N TRP A 212 0.82 -8.88 -13.64
CA TRP A 212 1.45 -7.85 -12.81
C TRP A 212 2.64 -7.23 -13.53
N VAL A 213 2.78 -5.91 -13.42
CA VAL A 213 3.91 -5.15 -13.96
C VAL A 213 4.60 -4.43 -12.81
N GLU A 214 5.87 -4.71 -12.57
CA GLU A 214 6.70 -3.86 -11.71
C GLU A 214 6.97 -2.54 -12.44
N TRP A 215 6.62 -1.42 -11.82
CA TRP A 215 6.98 -0.10 -12.33
C TRP A 215 8.50 0.07 -12.30
N GLN A 216 9.07 0.40 -13.46
CA GLN A 216 10.47 0.74 -13.61
C GLN A 216 10.61 2.13 -14.22
N LYS A 217 11.50 2.93 -13.64
CA LYS A 217 11.80 4.28 -14.13
C LYS A 217 12.44 4.26 -15.52
N GLU A 218 13.30 3.26 -15.75
CA GLU A 218 14.01 3.06 -17.02
C GLU A 218 13.30 1.96 -17.82
N GLY A 219 13.23 2.13 -19.15
CA GLY A 219 12.64 1.12 -20.03
C GLY A 219 11.12 0.95 -19.88
N CYS A 220 10.42 1.90 -19.25
CA CYS A 220 8.97 1.85 -19.14
C CYS A 220 8.34 1.81 -20.54
N PRO A 221 7.54 0.78 -20.88
CA PRO A 221 6.93 0.65 -22.20
C PRO A 221 5.92 1.75 -22.50
N TYR A 222 5.46 2.46 -21.47
CA TYR A 222 4.53 3.58 -21.58
C TYR A 222 5.24 4.93 -21.67
N TYR A 223 6.58 5.01 -21.64
CA TYR A 223 7.28 6.29 -21.68
C TYR A 223 7.39 6.87 -23.10
N PRO A 224 7.08 8.17 -23.29
CA PRO A 224 6.38 9.06 -22.36
C PRO A 224 4.87 8.80 -22.39
N CYS A 225 4.21 8.83 -21.23
CA CYS A 225 2.76 8.67 -21.16
C CYS A 225 2.02 9.91 -21.69
N HIS A 226 2.62 11.09 -21.54
CA HIS A 226 2.07 12.40 -21.89
C HIS A 226 3.05 13.24 -22.71
N PHE A 227 4.27 13.45 -22.22
CA PHE A 227 5.27 14.31 -22.89
C PHE A 227 6.73 13.93 -22.57
N PRO A 228 7.68 14.19 -23.48
CA PRO A 228 9.11 13.97 -23.24
C PRO A 228 9.62 14.75 -22.01
N GLY A 229 10.42 14.11 -21.17
CA GLY A 229 10.95 14.72 -19.94
C GLY A 229 9.97 14.73 -18.75
N GLN A 230 8.81 14.09 -18.88
CA GLN A 230 7.88 13.90 -17.76
C GLN A 230 8.52 13.15 -16.59
N ARG A 231 8.03 13.42 -15.38
CA ARG A 231 8.26 12.55 -14.22
C ARG A 231 7.28 11.40 -14.22
N CYS A 232 7.80 10.20 -13.99
CA CYS A 232 7.02 8.97 -13.92
C CYS A 232 6.92 8.40 -12.50
N ASP A 233 7.44 9.10 -11.48
CA ASP A 233 7.50 8.59 -10.10
C ASP A 233 6.13 8.28 -9.49
N TYR A 234 5.08 8.85 -10.06
CA TYR A 234 3.69 8.66 -9.68
C TYR A 234 2.89 8.07 -10.86
N CYS A 235 3.43 7.03 -11.51
CA CYS A 235 2.76 6.33 -12.61
C CYS A 235 1.33 5.88 -12.24
N TYR A 236 1.10 5.60 -10.96
CA TYR A 236 -0.23 5.67 -10.36
C TYR A 236 -0.33 6.91 -9.49
N CYS A 237 -1.29 7.78 -9.80
CA CYS A 237 -1.45 9.05 -9.10
C CYS A 237 -1.93 8.81 -7.66
N PRO A 238 -1.23 9.31 -6.63
CA PRO A 238 -1.65 9.19 -5.23
C PRO A 238 -2.94 9.97 -4.89
N TYR A 239 -3.43 10.81 -5.81
CA TYR A 239 -4.72 11.49 -5.69
C TYR A 239 -5.81 10.82 -6.50
N TYR A 240 -5.55 9.72 -7.21
CA TYR A 240 -6.59 9.07 -8.01
C TYR A 240 -7.65 8.41 -7.11
N PRO A 241 -8.96 8.63 -7.38
CA PRO A 241 -9.54 9.59 -8.29
C PRO A 241 -9.60 10.95 -7.59
N CYS A 242 -9.13 12.01 -8.25
CA CYS A 242 -9.15 13.32 -7.60
C CYS A 242 -10.53 13.96 -7.66
N VAL A 243 -11.38 13.50 -8.60
CA VAL A 243 -12.72 14.05 -8.88
C VAL A 243 -12.69 15.57 -9.08
N ASP A 244 -11.56 16.06 -9.62
CA ASP A 244 -11.34 17.46 -9.95
C ASP A 244 -11.49 17.60 -11.46
N GLU A 245 -12.59 18.21 -11.91
CA GLU A 245 -12.97 18.29 -13.32
C GLU A 245 -11.98 19.10 -14.18
N GLU A 246 -11.05 19.84 -13.58
CA GLU A 246 -9.94 20.46 -14.33
C GLU A 246 -8.82 19.46 -14.68
N LEU A 247 -8.81 18.29 -14.04
CA LEU A 247 -7.76 17.26 -14.16
C LEU A 247 -8.28 15.95 -14.75
N GLY A 248 -9.57 15.84 -15.06
CA GLY A 248 -10.16 14.63 -15.61
C GLY A 248 -11.67 14.71 -15.69
N GLU A 249 -12.28 13.61 -16.07
CA GLU A 249 -13.72 13.51 -16.28
C GLU A 249 -14.22 12.11 -15.90
N TRP A 250 -15.51 11.96 -15.65
CA TRP A 250 -16.11 10.65 -15.46
C TRP A 250 -16.47 10.02 -16.80
N VAL A 251 -15.87 8.88 -17.12
CA VAL A 251 -16.11 8.12 -18.35
C VAL A 251 -16.88 6.83 -18.05
N GLU A 252 -17.64 6.32 -19.03
CA GLU A 252 -18.27 5.01 -18.91
C GLU A 252 -17.23 3.90 -19.06
N SER A 253 -17.26 2.93 -18.14
CA SER A 253 -16.41 1.74 -18.23
C SER A 253 -16.97 0.75 -19.24
N SER A 254 -16.08 0.06 -19.97
CA SER A 254 -16.44 -1.05 -20.85
C SER A 254 -17.09 -2.23 -20.11
N SER A 255 -16.93 -2.31 -18.79
CA SER A 255 -17.57 -3.30 -17.91
C SER A 255 -18.86 -2.82 -17.26
N GLY A 256 -19.36 -1.63 -17.63
CA GLY A 256 -20.46 -0.94 -16.96
C GLY A 256 -20.01 -0.10 -15.76
N GLY A 257 -20.78 0.95 -15.45
CA GLY A 257 -20.46 1.94 -14.41
C GLY A 257 -19.63 3.13 -14.90
N ARG A 258 -19.40 4.11 -14.02
CA ARG A 258 -18.56 5.29 -14.30
C ARG A 258 -17.20 5.15 -13.62
N VAL A 259 -16.12 5.43 -14.35
CA VAL A 259 -14.76 5.48 -13.82
C VAL A 259 -14.18 6.88 -14.05
N TRP A 260 -13.32 7.31 -13.14
CA TRP A 260 -12.65 8.60 -13.28
C TRP A 260 -11.54 8.49 -14.33
N GLY A 261 -11.69 9.14 -15.47
CA GLY A 261 -10.69 9.24 -16.52
C GLY A 261 -9.81 10.46 -16.32
N CYS A 262 -8.57 10.26 -15.84
CA CYS A 262 -7.58 11.33 -15.74
C CYS A 262 -6.45 11.19 -16.78
N ALA A 263 -6.74 10.55 -17.92
CA ALA A 263 -5.74 10.23 -18.95
C ALA A 263 -5.06 11.48 -19.51
N GLY A 264 -5.73 12.63 -19.54
CA GLY A 264 -5.15 13.91 -19.97
C GLY A 264 -4.38 14.68 -18.88
N CYS A 265 -4.33 14.18 -17.63
CA CYS A 265 -3.75 14.92 -16.51
C CYS A 265 -2.21 14.95 -16.54
N THR A 266 -1.64 16.15 -16.61
CA THR A 266 -0.19 16.37 -16.58
C THR A 266 0.35 16.77 -15.21
N LEU A 267 -0.51 16.95 -14.20
CA LEU A 267 -0.14 17.59 -12.92
C LEU A 267 1.10 16.96 -12.27
N LEU A 268 1.10 15.64 -12.08
CA LEU A 268 2.24 14.91 -11.46
C LEU A 268 3.32 14.49 -12.46
N HIS A 269 3.13 14.79 -13.74
CA HIS A 269 4.13 14.59 -14.79
C HIS A 269 5.09 15.78 -14.87
N VAL A 270 4.70 16.96 -14.36
CA VAL A 270 5.56 18.14 -14.29
C VAL A 270 6.67 17.95 -13.24
N PRO A 271 7.96 18.08 -13.61
CA PRO A 271 9.08 17.83 -12.70
C PRO A 271 9.03 18.59 -11.38
N GLU A 272 8.79 19.90 -11.42
CA GLU A 272 8.76 20.74 -10.23
C GLU A 272 7.64 20.32 -9.26
N VAL A 273 6.48 19.94 -9.80
CA VAL A 273 5.31 19.48 -9.01
C VAL A 273 5.58 18.12 -8.38
N ALA A 274 6.09 17.16 -9.16
CA ALA A 274 6.42 15.83 -8.67
C ALA A 274 7.52 15.89 -7.58
N ASP A 275 8.56 16.69 -7.78
CA ASP A 275 9.64 16.85 -6.80
C ASP A 275 9.18 17.62 -5.55
N TYR A 276 8.21 18.53 -5.70
CA TYR A 276 7.56 19.15 -4.55
C TYR A 276 6.75 18.11 -3.75
N LEU A 277 5.95 17.28 -4.41
CA LEU A 277 5.16 16.24 -3.74
C LEU A 277 6.06 15.20 -3.05
N LYS A 278 7.18 14.81 -3.66
CA LYS A 278 8.15 13.91 -3.02
C LYS A 278 8.69 14.46 -1.70
N ARG A 279 8.97 15.77 -1.65
CA ARG A 279 9.46 16.45 -0.45
C ARG A 279 8.36 16.76 0.55
N ASN A 280 7.14 16.97 0.06
CA ASN A 280 5.97 17.37 0.82
C ASN A 280 4.83 16.38 0.50
N PRO A 281 4.91 15.12 0.96
CA PRO A 281 3.89 14.14 0.66
C PRO A 281 2.52 14.55 1.20
N GLU A 282 2.50 15.41 2.23
CA GLU A 282 1.30 16.00 2.82
C GLU A 282 0.70 17.16 2.00
N ALA A 283 1.23 17.48 0.82
CA ALA A 283 0.67 18.52 -0.05
C ALA A 283 -0.78 18.20 -0.47
N THR A 284 -1.64 19.21 -0.51
CA THR A 284 -3.01 19.06 -1.02
C THR A 284 -3.06 19.15 -2.55
N LEU A 285 -4.11 18.61 -3.18
CA LEU A 285 -4.29 18.75 -4.62
C LEU A 285 -4.33 20.23 -5.05
N ALA A 286 -4.99 21.07 -4.25
CA ALA A 286 -5.05 22.52 -4.47
C ALA A 286 -3.67 23.19 -4.39
N GLU A 287 -2.79 22.76 -3.49
CA GLU A 287 -1.40 23.24 -3.44
C GLU A 287 -0.62 22.86 -4.69
N LEU A 288 -0.76 21.62 -5.17
CA LEU A 288 -0.08 21.17 -6.39
C LEU A 288 -0.57 21.92 -7.63
N LYS A 289 -1.88 22.16 -7.76
CA LYS A 289 -2.46 22.98 -8.83
C LYS A 289 -1.88 24.40 -8.82
N ARG A 290 -1.86 25.06 -7.65
CA ARG A 290 -1.26 26.40 -7.49
C ARG A 290 0.23 26.43 -7.85
N LEU A 291 0.97 25.35 -7.61
CA LEU A 291 2.39 25.27 -7.97
C LEU A 291 2.57 25.16 -9.48
N ARG A 292 1.72 24.38 -10.15
CA ARG A 292 1.72 24.24 -11.61
C ARG A 292 1.38 25.55 -12.32
N ASP A 293 0.38 26.28 -11.83
CA ASP A 293 -0.15 27.47 -12.49
C ASP A 293 0.73 28.73 -12.33
N LYS A 294 1.77 28.67 -11.50
CA LYS A 294 2.79 29.75 -11.35
C LYS A 294 3.82 29.77 -12.49
N ARG A 295 3.59 29.01 -13.55
CA ARG A 295 4.49 28.78 -14.67
C ARG A 295 3.89 29.36 -15.94
#